data_AF-A0A8T5KA62-F1
#
_entry.id   AF-A0A8T5KA62-F1
#
_cell.length_a   1.000
_cell.length_b   1.000
_cell.length_c   1.000
_cell.angle_alpha   90.00
_cell.angle_beta   90.00
_cell.angle_gamma   90.00
#
_symmetry.space_group_name_H-M   'P 1'
#
loop_
_entity.id
_entity.type
_entity.pdbx_description
1 polymer ?
#
loop_
_entity_poly.entity_id
_entity_poly.type
_entity_poly.pdbx_seq_one_letter_code
_entity_poly.pdbx_strand_id
1 'polypeptide(L)'
;MSEQYENLVRILGNDIHGELNMLIGLNQIKGIGYMFANSMLQVLKISPHQKIGNLTTEQISSIEKIIENPKAADFPTWFLNRRQDVLTGEDLHFVTSDIAFNIRNDIEREKNLFSWRGYRHMYGLKVRGQRTRCTGRKGGAVGVAKGGKVLPKGGAGAPAGGGAEVADGAAPAADGAAPAADAKPAAEKKE
;
A
#
# COMPACT_ATOMS: atom_id res chain seq x y z
N MET A 1 8.66 2.02 33.95
CA MET A 1 9.35 1.34 32.84
C MET A 1 9.16 2.22 31.62
N SER A 2 10.24 2.58 30.92
CA SER A 2 10.15 3.43 29.73
C SER A 2 9.37 2.69 28.64
N GLU A 3 8.24 3.25 28.22
CA GLU A 3 7.51 2.81 27.03
C GLU A 3 8.42 3.00 25.81
N GLN A 4 8.99 1.91 25.31
CA GLN A 4 9.82 1.92 24.11
C GLN A 4 8.87 2.05 22.92
N TYR A 5 8.88 3.23 22.30
CA TYR A 5 8.14 3.49 21.08
C TYR A 5 8.98 3.12 19.87
N GLU A 6 8.51 2.18 19.07
CA GLU A 6 9.13 1.83 17.79
C GLU A 6 8.44 2.55 16.63
N ASN A 7 9.23 3.30 15.84
CA ASN A 7 8.70 4.01 14.67
C ASN A 7 8.30 3.07 13.53
N LEU A 8 8.90 1.88 13.47
CA LEU A 8 8.66 0.88 12.43
C LEU A 8 8.60 -0.49 13.10
N VAL A 9 7.48 -1.18 12.91
CA VAL A 9 7.25 -2.53 13.43
C VAL A 9 7.02 -3.47 12.26
N ARG A 10 7.75 -4.59 12.22
CA ARG A 10 7.57 -5.62 11.19
C ARG A 10 6.67 -6.72 11.73
N ILE A 11 5.59 -7.02 11.01
CA ILE A 11 4.63 -8.09 11.35
C ILE A 11 4.40 -8.93 10.09
N LEU A 12 4.64 -10.25 10.15
CA LEU A 12 4.47 -11.18 9.02
C LEU A 12 5.19 -10.74 7.74
N GLY A 13 6.40 -10.19 7.88
CA GLY A 13 7.21 -9.73 6.76
C GLY A 13 6.75 -8.42 6.09
N ASN A 14 5.73 -7.75 6.65
CA ASN A 14 5.32 -6.41 6.24
C ASN A 14 5.76 -5.35 7.25
N ASP A 15 6.29 -4.23 6.76
CA ASP A 15 6.71 -3.09 7.60
C ASP A 15 5.53 -2.15 7.82
N ILE A 16 5.24 -1.86 9.08
CA ILE A 16 4.14 -0.99 9.48
C ILE A 16 4.68 0.19 10.27
N HIS A 17 4.22 1.39 9.94
CA HIS A 17 4.58 2.61 10.66
C HIS A 17 3.92 2.65 12.05
N GLY A 18 4.70 2.95 13.08
CA GLY A 18 4.28 2.94 14.49
C GLY A 18 3.24 4.00 14.86
N GLU A 19 3.15 5.08 14.09
CA GLU A 19 2.20 6.19 14.30
C GLU A 19 0.74 5.81 14.02
N LEU A 20 0.54 4.74 13.25
CA LEU A 20 -0.78 4.27 12.87
C LEU A 20 -1.46 3.60 14.06
N ASN A 21 -2.79 3.73 14.10
CA ASN A 21 -3.61 3.00 15.06
C ASN A 21 -3.57 1.50 14.72
N MET A 22 -3.59 0.64 15.74
CA MET A 22 -3.55 -0.83 15.62
C MET A 22 -4.46 -1.35 14.50
N LEU A 23 -5.72 -0.93 14.53
CA LEU A 23 -6.73 -1.42 13.61
C LEU A 23 -6.48 -1.01 12.15
N ILE A 24 -5.86 0.15 11.91
CA ILE A 24 -5.52 0.62 10.56
C ILE A 24 -4.24 -0.03 10.07
N GLY A 25 -3.22 -0.11 10.92
CA GLY A 25 -1.92 -0.67 10.50
C GLY A 25 -1.98 -2.17 10.23
N LEU A 26 -2.76 -2.94 11.01
CA LEU A 26 -2.96 -4.37 10.72
C LEU A 26 -3.62 -4.64 9.36
N ASN A 27 -4.49 -3.74 8.89
CA ASN A 27 -5.13 -3.86 7.57
C ASN A 27 -4.14 -3.70 6.40
N GLN A 28 -2.92 -3.19 6.63
CA GLN A 28 -1.90 -3.13 5.59
C GLN A 28 -1.41 -4.52 5.19
N ILE A 29 -1.51 -5.50 6.10
CA ILE A 29 -1.18 -6.89 5.83
C ILE A 29 -2.26 -7.48 4.92
N LYS A 30 -1.85 -7.92 3.72
CA LYS A 30 -2.77 -8.53 2.75
C LYS A 30 -3.40 -9.78 3.37
N GLY A 31 -4.72 -9.86 3.37
CA GLY A 31 -5.46 -10.98 3.97
C GLY A 31 -6.17 -10.63 5.28
N ILE A 32 -5.68 -9.59 5.95
CA ILE A 32 -6.28 -9.04 7.16
C ILE A 32 -7.14 -7.84 6.77
N GLY A 33 -8.43 -7.92 7.07
CA GLY A 33 -9.38 -6.81 6.91
C GLY A 33 -9.80 -6.23 8.26
N TYR A 34 -10.56 -5.14 8.21
CA TYR A 34 -11.06 -4.42 9.39
C TYR A 34 -11.70 -5.36 10.43
N MET A 35 -12.58 -6.25 9.97
CA MET A 35 -13.30 -7.17 10.86
C MET A 35 -12.37 -8.19 11.51
N PHE A 36 -11.45 -8.76 10.72
CA PHE A 36 -10.50 -9.77 11.21
C PHE A 36 -9.51 -9.17 12.21
N ALA A 37 -8.98 -7.97 11.91
CA ALA A 37 -8.12 -7.23 12.83
C ALA A 37 -8.86 -6.91 14.14
N ASN A 38 -10.08 -6.40 14.07
CA ASN A 38 -10.86 -6.06 15.26
C ASN A 38 -11.15 -7.29 16.13
N SER A 39 -11.59 -8.40 15.53
CA SER A 39 -11.88 -9.63 16.28
C SER A 39 -10.62 -10.22 16.91
N MET A 40 -9.50 -10.22 16.20
CA MET A 40 -8.21 -10.68 16.73
C MET A 40 -7.76 -9.83 17.93
N LEU A 41 -7.87 -8.51 17.83
CA LEU A 41 -7.53 -7.60 18.93
C LEU A 41 -8.46 -7.80 20.14
N GLN A 42 -9.73 -8.12 19.92
CA GLN A 42 -10.67 -8.46 20.99
C GLN A 42 -10.31 -9.76 21.70
N VAL A 43 -9.92 -10.80 20.95
CA VAL A 43 -9.45 -12.08 21.51
C VAL A 43 -8.20 -11.87 22.36
N LEU A 44 -7.25 -11.07 21.86
CA LEU A 44 -6.01 -10.72 22.57
C LEU A 44 -6.21 -9.68 23.68
N LYS A 45 -7.41 -9.07 23.79
CA LYS A 45 -7.72 -7.96 24.70
C LYS A 45 -6.76 -6.77 24.56
N ILE A 46 -6.26 -6.53 23.35
CA ILE A 46 -5.43 -5.36 23.02
C ILE A 46 -6.36 -4.25 22.52
N SER A 47 -6.09 -3.01 22.95
CA SER A 47 -6.94 -1.89 22.56
C SER A 47 -6.79 -1.53 21.06
N PRO A 48 -7.89 -1.39 20.29
CA PRO A 48 -7.81 -1.07 18.86
C PRO A 48 -7.30 0.32 18.51
N HIS A 49 -7.34 1.24 19.48
CA HIS A 49 -6.97 2.64 19.32
C HIS A 49 -5.53 2.96 19.75
N GLN A 50 -4.83 1.99 20.35
CA GLN A 50 -3.41 2.12 20.66
C GLN A 50 -2.58 2.28 19.39
N LYS A 51 -1.40 2.87 19.54
CA LYS A 51 -0.41 3.01 18.48
C LYS A 51 0.39 1.73 18.34
N ILE A 52 0.70 1.34 17.11
CA ILE A 52 1.47 0.13 16.82
C ILE A 52 2.87 0.20 17.43
N GLY A 53 3.47 1.40 17.46
CA GLY A 53 4.79 1.58 18.06
C GLY A 53 4.86 1.26 19.56
N ASN A 54 3.73 1.17 20.26
CA ASN A 54 3.67 0.80 21.68
C ASN A 54 3.49 -0.72 21.91
N LEU A 55 3.56 -1.55 20.86
CA LEU A 55 3.41 -3.00 21.00
C LEU A 55 4.64 -3.61 21.67
N THR A 56 4.41 -4.56 22.57
CA THR A 56 5.49 -5.40 23.07
C THR A 56 5.81 -6.52 22.08
N THR A 57 7.04 -7.02 22.09
CA THR A 57 7.47 -8.15 21.25
C THR A 57 6.63 -9.41 21.51
N GLU A 58 6.17 -9.61 22.74
CA GLU A 58 5.27 -10.72 23.11
C GLU A 58 3.87 -10.57 22.46
N GLN A 59 3.34 -9.35 22.42
CA GLN A 59 2.06 -9.07 21.76
C GLN A 59 2.18 -9.27 20.25
N ILE A 60 3.29 -8.85 19.65
CA ILE A 60 3.58 -9.08 18.22
C ILE A 60 3.60 -10.58 17.92
N SER A 61 4.36 -11.38 18.69
CA SER A 61 4.40 -12.83 18.50
C SER A 61 3.02 -13.49 18.68
N SER A 62 2.20 -12.99 19.60
CA SER A 62 0.84 -13.48 19.81
C SER A 62 -0.08 -13.16 18.63
N ILE A 63 0.05 -11.95 18.05
CA ILE A 63 -0.67 -11.55 16.84
C ILE A 63 -0.27 -12.47 15.67
N GLU A 64 1.03 -12.71 15.46
CA GLU A 64 1.52 -13.56 14.38
C GLU A 64 0.99 -15.00 14.50
N LYS A 65 1.03 -15.59 15.70
CA LYS A 65 0.52 -16.94 15.96
C LYS A 65 -0.96 -17.08 15.64
N ILE A 66 -1.78 -16.08 15.98
CA ILE A 66 -3.22 -16.11 15.69
C ILE A 66 -3.46 -16.00 14.18
N ILE A 67 -2.68 -15.19 13.48
CA ILE A 67 -2.83 -15.01 12.05
C ILE A 67 -2.44 -16.29 11.29
N GLU A 68 -1.36 -16.96 11.70
CA GLU A 68 -0.94 -18.25 11.13
C GLU A 68 -1.96 -19.36 11.42
N ASN A 69 -2.47 -19.41 12.66
CA ASN A 69 -3.39 -20.45 13.12
C ASN A 69 -4.69 -19.88 13.71
N PRO A 70 -5.61 -19.37 12.87
CA PRO A 70 -6.85 -18.78 13.36
C PRO A 70 -7.78 -19.82 14.01
N LYS A 71 -7.67 -21.10 13.64
CA LYS A 71 -8.45 -22.17 14.27
C LYS A 71 -8.15 -22.32 15.77
N ALA A 72 -6.90 -22.07 16.18
CA ALA A 72 -6.49 -22.19 17.58
C ALA A 72 -7.05 -21.05 18.45
N ALA A 73 -7.47 -19.94 17.83
CA ALA A 73 -8.07 -18.78 18.49
C ALA A 73 -9.62 -18.79 18.43
N ASP A 74 -10.22 -19.97 18.22
CA ASP A 74 -11.67 -20.18 18.15
C ASP A 74 -12.41 -19.35 17.09
N PHE A 75 -11.74 -18.98 15.99
CA PHE A 75 -12.41 -18.33 14.88
C PHE A 75 -13.38 -19.29 14.17
N PRO A 76 -14.64 -18.88 13.94
CA PRO A 76 -15.56 -19.70 13.18
C PRO A 76 -15.09 -19.96 11.76
N THR A 77 -15.38 -21.14 11.21
CA THR A 77 -14.94 -21.53 9.86
C THR A 77 -15.42 -20.57 8.77
N TRP A 78 -16.61 -20.00 8.91
CA TRP A 78 -17.17 -19.03 7.98
C TRP A 78 -16.39 -17.70 7.92
N PHE A 79 -15.53 -17.44 8.89
CA PHE A 79 -14.72 -16.24 8.99
C PHE A 79 -13.38 -16.35 8.24
N LEU A 80 -13.00 -17.57 7.82
CA LEU A 80 -11.74 -17.82 7.14
C LEU A 80 -11.85 -17.52 5.64
N ASN A 81 -10.75 -17.07 5.04
CA ASN A 81 -10.71 -16.61 3.65
C ASN A 81 -10.86 -17.76 2.64
N ARG A 82 -10.35 -18.95 2.97
CA ARG A 82 -10.38 -20.12 2.09
C ARG A 82 -10.94 -21.32 2.82
N ARG A 83 -12.25 -21.49 2.69
CA ARG A 83 -12.96 -22.64 3.25
C ARG A 83 -12.94 -23.80 2.27
N GLN A 84 -12.79 -25.01 2.78
CA GLN A 84 -12.75 -26.25 2.01
C GLN A 84 -11.81 -26.14 0.79
N ASP A 85 -10.51 -26.03 1.05
CA ASP A 85 -9.54 -26.00 -0.03
C ASP A 85 -9.67 -27.23 -0.93
N VAL A 86 -9.49 -27.03 -2.24
CA VAL A 86 -9.71 -28.05 -3.26
C VAL A 86 -8.72 -29.21 -3.15
N LEU A 87 -7.51 -28.96 -2.63
CA LEU A 87 -6.46 -29.98 -2.51
C LEU A 87 -6.48 -30.66 -1.15
N THR A 88 -6.51 -29.88 -0.06
CA THR A 88 -6.39 -30.42 1.29
C THR A 88 -7.73 -30.72 1.94
N GLY A 89 -8.83 -30.12 1.48
CA GLY A 89 -10.16 -30.21 2.10
C GLY A 89 -10.29 -29.44 3.41
N GLU A 90 -9.21 -28.82 3.89
CA GLU A 90 -9.19 -28.08 5.15
C GLU A 90 -9.60 -26.61 4.95
N ASP A 91 -10.11 -25.99 6.00
CA ASP A 91 -10.31 -24.55 6.05
C ASP A 91 -8.99 -23.83 6.37
N LEU A 92 -8.61 -22.88 5.55
CA LEU A 92 -7.34 -22.14 5.62
C LEU A 92 -7.59 -20.62 5.60
N HIS A 93 -6.67 -19.87 6.19
CA HIS A 93 -6.60 -18.42 6.08
C HIS A 93 -5.25 -18.03 5.50
N PHE A 94 -5.25 -17.65 4.22
CA PHE A 94 -4.03 -17.18 3.57
C PHE A 94 -3.77 -15.71 3.87
N VAL A 95 -2.48 -15.38 3.91
CA VAL A 95 -1.95 -14.06 4.27
C VAL A 95 -0.85 -13.69 3.28
N THR A 96 -0.56 -12.39 3.14
CA THR A 96 0.55 -11.81 2.36
C THR A 96 0.75 -12.44 0.97
N SER A 97 1.86 -13.15 0.76
CA SER A 97 2.27 -13.76 -0.50
C SER A 97 1.37 -14.90 -0.92
N ASP A 98 0.85 -15.64 0.05
CA ASP A 98 0.15 -16.90 -0.19
C ASP A 98 -1.18 -16.65 -0.88
N ILE A 99 -1.86 -15.54 -0.56
CA ILE A 99 -3.08 -15.13 -1.26
C ILE A 99 -2.80 -14.94 -2.75
N ALA A 100 -1.76 -14.18 -3.08
CA ALA A 100 -1.45 -13.88 -4.47
C ALA A 100 -1.01 -15.13 -5.24
N PHE A 101 -0.23 -16.01 -4.59
CA PHE A 101 0.20 -17.28 -5.18
C PHE A 101 -0.99 -18.21 -5.44
N ASN A 102 -1.84 -18.43 -4.45
CA ASN A 102 -2.99 -19.33 -4.59
C ASN A 102 -4.02 -18.82 -5.62
N ILE A 103 -4.28 -17.50 -5.67
CA ILE A 103 -5.16 -16.93 -6.70
C ILE A 103 -4.60 -17.16 -8.11
N ARG A 104 -3.27 -17.03 -8.30
CA ARG A 104 -2.65 -17.33 -9.60
C ARG A 104 -2.82 -18.81 -9.96
N ASN A 105 -2.53 -19.71 -9.02
CA ASN A 105 -2.67 -21.15 -9.25
C ASN A 105 -4.12 -21.56 -9.55
N ASP A 106 -5.10 -20.95 -8.87
CA ASP A 106 -6.53 -21.19 -9.15
C ASP A 106 -6.90 -20.73 -10.58
N ILE A 107 -6.40 -19.58 -11.02
CA ILE A 107 -6.62 -19.07 -12.39
C ILE A 107 -5.91 -19.96 -13.42
N GLU A 108 -4.68 -20.37 -13.15
CA GLU A 108 -3.91 -21.27 -14.02
C GLU A 108 -4.58 -22.64 -14.15
N ARG A 109 -5.12 -23.18 -13.05
CA ARG A 109 -5.95 -24.39 -13.08
C ARG A 109 -7.17 -24.22 -13.97
N GLU A 110 -7.89 -23.10 -13.87
CA GLU A 110 -9.06 -22.82 -14.74
C GLU A 110 -8.67 -22.72 -16.22
N LYS A 111 -7.50 -22.17 -16.52
CA LYS A 111 -6.95 -22.08 -17.88
C LYS A 111 -6.59 -23.46 -18.43
N ASN A 112 -5.90 -24.28 -17.64
CA ASN A 112 -5.47 -25.62 -18.04
C ASN A 112 -6.65 -26.60 -18.22
N LEU A 113 -7.72 -26.42 -17.43
CA LEU A 113 -8.97 -27.19 -17.57
C LEU A 113 -9.84 -26.73 -18.76
N PHE A 114 -9.44 -25.70 -19.50
CA PHE A 114 -10.23 -25.11 -20.59
C PHE A 114 -11.67 -24.73 -20.18
N SER A 115 -11.85 -24.29 -18.93
CA SER A 115 -13.14 -23.80 -18.44
C SER A 115 -13.50 -22.48 -19.12
N TRP A 116 -14.80 -22.18 -19.26
CA TRP A 116 -15.26 -20.89 -19.78
C TRP A 116 -14.68 -19.70 -19.00
N ARG A 117 -14.54 -19.83 -17.67
CA ARG A 117 -13.88 -18.82 -16.84
C ARG A 117 -12.39 -18.70 -17.19
N GLY A 118 -11.72 -19.83 -17.40
CA GLY A 118 -10.34 -19.92 -17.87
C GLY A 118 -10.11 -19.18 -19.18
N TYR A 119 -10.92 -19.46 -20.21
CA TYR A 119 -10.87 -18.72 -21.49
C TYR A 119 -11.03 -17.21 -21.30
N ARG A 120 -11.98 -16.77 -20.46
CA ARG A 120 -12.13 -15.33 -20.17
C ARG A 120 -10.93 -14.74 -19.46
N HIS A 121 -10.30 -15.49 -18.55
CA HIS A 121 -9.05 -15.09 -17.92
C HIS A 121 -7.88 -15.04 -18.91
N MET A 122 -7.81 -15.92 -19.92
CA MET A 122 -6.82 -15.85 -21.01
C MET A 122 -6.98 -14.57 -21.83
N TYR A 123 -8.20 -14.25 -22.23
CA TYR A 123 -8.50 -13.05 -23.03
C TYR A 123 -8.56 -11.75 -22.21
N GLY A 124 -8.38 -11.82 -20.88
CA GLY A 124 -8.46 -10.65 -20.00
C GLY A 124 -9.84 -9.98 -19.96
N LEU A 125 -10.90 -10.76 -20.21
CA LEU A 125 -12.30 -10.31 -20.21
C LEU A 125 -12.94 -10.46 -18.83
N LYS A 126 -14.05 -9.75 -18.62
CA LYS A 126 -14.84 -9.83 -17.38
C LYS A 126 -15.46 -11.22 -17.20
N VAL A 127 -15.29 -11.83 -16.02
CA VAL A 127 -15.54 -13.27 -15.79
C VAL A 127 -16.92 -13.60 -15.21
N ARG A 128 -17.67 -12.63 -14.66
CA ARG A 128 -18.97 -12.87 -13.99
C ARG A 128 -20.22 -12.63 -14.85
N GLY A 129 -20.12 -12.75 -16.18
CA GLY A 129 -21.28 -12.60 -17.07
C GLY A 129 -21.75 -11.16 -17.28
N GLN A 130 -20.89 -10.20 -16.97
CA GLN A 130 -21.16 -8.77 -17.15
C GLN A 130 -21.38 -8.44 -18.63
N ARG A 131 -22.35 -7.57 -18.95
CA ARG A 131 -22.59 -7.08 -20.32
C ARG A 131 -21.49 -6.07 -20.72
N THR A 132 -20.62 -6.45 -21.64
CA THR A 132 -19.42 -5.68 -22.03
C THR A 132 -19.58 -4.81 -23.28
N ARG A 133 -20.77 -4.72 -23.88
CA ARG A 133 -21.02 -3.84 -25.05
C ARG A 133 -20.61 -2.38 -24.79
N CYS A 134 -20.98 -1.85 -23.63
CA CYS A 134 -20.71 -0.45 -23.26
C CYS A 134 -19.75 -0.30 -22.07
N THR A 135 -19.50 -1.36 -21.29
CA THR A 135 -18.74 -1.28 -20.02
C THR A 135 -17.41 -2.01 -20.10
N GLY A 136 -16.41 -1.55 -19.33
CA GLY A 136 -15.09 -2.21 -19.27
C GLY A 136 -14.20 -1.98 -20.49
N ARG A 137 -14.41 -0.85 -21.18
CA ARG A 137 -13.53 -0.39 -22.27
C ARG A 137 -12.20 0.07 -21.68
N LYS A 138 -11.09 -0.40 -22.24
CA LYS A 138 -9.75 0.11 -21.95
C LYS A 138 -9.46 1.23 -22.96
N GLY A 139 -9.34 2.46 -22.47
CA GLY A 139 -9.14 3.66 -23.29
C GLY A 139 -9.71 4.88 -22.56
N GLY A 140 -9.06 6.04 -22.73
CA GLY A 140 -9.61 7.30 -22.23
C GLY A 140 -10.94 7.62 -22.91
N ALA A 141 -11.82 8.33 -22.21
CA ALA A 141 -13.03 8.85 -22.85
C ALA A 141 -12.62 9.74 -24.03
N VAL A 142 -13.18 9.49 -25.21
CA VAL A 142 -13.07 10.41 -26.35
C VAL A 142 -13.95 11.62 -25.98
N GLY A 143 -13.32 12.64 -25.41
CA GLY A 143 -13.97 13.86 -24.93
C GLY A 143 -12.95 14.97 -24.74
N VAL A 144 -13.44 16.20 -24.56
CA VAL A 144 -12.59 17.37 -24.33
C VAL A 144 -11.86 17.21 -23.01
N ALA A 145 -10.53 17.07 -23.07
CA ALA A 145 -9.69 17.26 -21.91
C ALA A 145 -9.86 18.71 -21.44
N LYS A 146 -10.60 18.92 -20.35
CA LYS A 146 -10.58 20.20 -19.65
C LYS A 146 -9.17 20.35 -19.11
N GLY A 147 -8.33 21.12 -19.81
CA GLY A 147 -6.98 21.45 -19.41
C GLY A 147 -7.00 21.99 -17.98
N GLY A 148 -6.68 21.12 -17.02
CA GLY A 148 -6.46 21.52 -15.65
C GLY A 148 -5.24 22.43 -15.65
N LYS A 149 -5.38 23.63 -15.08
CA LYS A 149 -4.28 24.56 -14.83
C LYS A 149 -3.10 23.78 -14.26
N VAL A 150 -1.96 23.89 -14.94
CA VAL A 150 -0.67 23.44 -14.42
C VAL A 150 -0.43 24.22 -13.12
N LEU A 151 -0.50 23.53 -11.99
CA LEU A 151 -0.01 24.07 -10.71
C LEU A 151 1.48 24.41 -10.88
N PRO A 152 1.92 25.63 -10.55
CA PRO A 152 3.34 25.94 -10.58
C PRO A 152 4.07 25.06 -9.56
N LYS A 153 5.06 24.33 -10.07
CA LYS A 153 6.01 23.52 -9.29
C LYS A 153 6.74 24.47 -8.32
N GLY A 154 6.53 24.27 -7.03
CA GLY A 154 7.16 25.06 -5.98
C GLY A 154 8.68 24.95 -5.99
N GLY A 155 9.35 26.08 -5.74
CA GLY A 155 10.71 26.19 -5.26
C GLY A 155 10.68 27.07 -4.01
N ALA A 156 11.22 26.54 -2.92
CA ALA A 156 11.03 26.96 -1.53
C ALA A 156 11.81 28.21 -1.11
N GLY A 157 11.40 28.80 0.02
CA GLY A 157 12.27 29.59 0.90
C GLY A 157 11.85 31.05 1.09
N ALA A 158 11.26 31.35 2.24
CA ALA A 158 10.97 32.70 2.73
C ALA A 158 12.26 33.53 2.96
N PRO A 159 12.17 34.86 3.16
CA PRO A 159 11.85 35.34 4.51
C PRO A 159 10.83 36.49 4.55
N ALA A 160 10.33 36.68 5.77
CA ALA A 160 9.39 37.71 6.18
C ALA A 160 9.87 39.14 5.91
N GLY A 161 8.92 40.01 5.59
CA GLY A 161 9.08 41.46 5.59
C GLY A 161 7.76 42.12 5.97
N GLY A 162 7.63 42.45 7.26
CA GLY A 162 6.57 43.31 7.77
C GLY A 162 6.74 44.75 7.32
N GLY A 163 5.65 45.51 7.38
CA GLY A 163 5.69 46.94 7.09
C GLY A 163 6.52 47.72 8.11
N ALA A 164 7.26 48.70 7.61
CA ALA A 164 7.47 50.02 8.20
C ALA A 164 8.29 50.85 7.19
N GLU A 165 7.76 52.02 6.82
CA GLU A 165 8.56 53.13 6.28
C GLU A 165 9.68 53.47 7.25
N VAL A 166 10.93 53.66 6.79
CA VAL A 166 11.80 54.82 7.08
C VAL A 166 12.92 54.86 6.00
N ALA A 167 13.33 56.10 5.70
CA ALA A 167 14.19 56.62 4.65
C ALA A 167 15.68 56.21 4.61
N ASP A 168 16.26 56.58 3.45
CA ASP A 168 17.59 57.15 3.20
C ASP A 168 18.80 56.24 2.88
N GLY A 169 19.54 56.66 1.85
CA GLY A 169 21.00 56.57 1.83
C GLY A 169 21.68 55.48 0.99
N ALA A 170 22.12 55.89 -0.21
CA ALA A 170 23.43 55.63 -0.82
C ALA A 170 23.95 54.19 -1.11
N ALA A 171 24.39 54.01 -2.36
CA ALA A 171 25.26 52.95 -2.91
C ALA A 171 26.72 53.04 -2.35
N PRO A 172 27.76 52.28 -2.80
CA PRO A 172 27.86 51.26 -3.86
C PRO A 172 28.82 50.04 -3.59
N ALA A 173 29.00 49.22 -4.64
CA ALA A 173 30.22 48.49 -5.08
C ALA A 173 30.79 47.27 -4.31
N ALA A 174 30.99 46.15 -5.03
CA ALA A 174 32.30 45.64 -5.48
C ALA A 174 32.35 44.10 -5.64
N ASP A 175 32.79 43.69 -6.85
CA ASP A 175 33.70 42.59 -7.23
C ASP A 175 33.58 41.16 -6.67
N GLY A 176 33.72 40.18 -7.59
CA GLY A 176 34.09 38.80 -7.23
C GLY A 176 33.93 37.79 -8.36
N ALA A 177 35.05 37.40 -8.98
CA ALA A 177 35.19 36.55 -10.15
C ALA A 177 34.79 35.06 -9.98
N ALA A 178 34.56 34.41 -11.13
CA ALA A 178 34.24 32.99 -11.37
C ALA A 178 35.36 32.01 -10.92
N PRO A 179 35.16 30.66 -10.96
CA PRO A 179 35.29 29.92 -12.22
C PRO A 179 34.40 28.65 -12.38
N ALA A 180 34.51 28.07 -13.58
CA ALA A 180 33.75 26.97 -14.17
C ALA A 180 34.37 25.56 -13.95
N ALA A 181 33.55 24.52 -14.13
CA ALA A 181 33.88 23.13 -14.52
C ALA A 181 32.56 22.33 -14.57
N ASP A 182 32.23 21.37 -15.42
CA ASP A 182 32.80 20.81 -16.65
C ASP A 182 31.64 19.98 -17.27
N ALA A 183 31.42 20.06 -18.58
CA ALA A 183 30.42 19.26 -19.29
C ALA A 183 31.10 18.39 -20.35
N LYS A 184 30.86 17.08 -20.32
CA LYS A 184 31.21 16.11 -21.38
C LYS A 184 29.95 15.57 -22.07
N PRO A 185 30.05 15.11 -23.33
CA PRO A 185 29.11 15.49 -24.38
C PRO A 185 28.25 14.32 -24.90
N ALA A 186 27.25 14.70 -25.70
CA ALA A 186 26.30 13.86 -26.38
C ALA A 186 26.93 12.90 -27.42
N ALA A 187 26.34 11.71 -27.54
CA ALA A 187 26.64 10.73 -28.58
C ALA A 187 25.76 10.96 -29.82
N GLU A 188 26.41 10.98 -30.99
CA GLU A 188 25.86 11.17 -32.33
C GLU A 188 25.16 9.92 -32.88
N LYS A 189 24.22 10.18 -33.81
CA LYS A 189 23.61 9.20 -34.73
C LYS A 189 24.44 9.09 -36.03
N LYS A 190 24.65 7.86 -36.50
CA LYS A 190 24.73 7.33 -37.89
C LYS A 190 25.26 5.88 -37.74
N GLU A 191 24.76 4.85 -38.39
CA GLU A 191 24.17 4.67 -39.72
C GLU A 191 22.85 3.86 -39.69
#